data_AF-A0A1C2I3S7-F1
#
_entry.id   AF-A0A1C2I3S7-F1
#
_cell.length_a   1.000
_cell.length_b   1.000
_cell.length_c   1.000
_cell.angle_alpha   90.00
_cell.angle_beta   90.00
_cell.angle_gamma   90.00
#
_symmetry.space_group_name_H-M   'P 1'
#
loop_
_entity.id
_entity.type
_entity.pdbx_description
1 polymer ?
#
loop_
_entity_poly.entity_id
_entity_poly.type
_entity_poly.pdbx_seq_one_letter_code
_entity_poly.pdbx_strand_id
1 'polypeptide(L)'
;MFGIFGSHHAKGSHPAKGLQPAKGKVPCNLWIGGHPDRLRPVDDPRGAGGYQLAIDALIRDEAPDVIYLRSETEDLSVVRRGLEYLSRIGGQVGVTDQLPDTEVAAIFGVDVRSYQSAVVNPQGNAGVYAG
;
A
#
# COMPACT_ATOMS: atom_id res chain seq x y z
N MET A 1 8.00 -54.19 -48.46
CA MET A 1 8.77 -53.25 -47.61
C MET A 1 8.22 -53.37 -46.19
N PHE A 2 9.08 -53.65 -45.22
CA PHE A 2 8.84 -53.85 -43.77
C PHE A 2 8.00 -52.70 -43.16
N GLY A 3 6.96 -52.93 -42.32
CA GLY A 3 7.02 -53.03 -40.83
C GLY A 3 7.25 -51.65 -40.16
N ILE A 4 6.72 -51.20 -39.00
CA ILE A 4 6.07 -51.76 -37.80
C ILE A 4 5.55 -50.54 -36.96
N PHE A 5 4.38 -50.68 -36.30
CA PHE A 5 3.86 -50.07 -35.05
C PHE A 5 3.87 -48.55 -34.74
N GLY A 6 2.76 -48.11 -34.13
CA GLY A 6 2.65 -46.86 -33.37
C GLY A 6 1.30 -46.75 -32.64
N SER A 7 1.16 -47.47 -31.54
CA SER A 7 0.01 -47.52 -30.63
C SER A 7 -0.19 -46.25 -29.77
N HIS A 8 -1.44 -46.11 -29.30
CA HIS A 8 -1.92 -45.48 -28.04
C HIS A 8 -2.55 -44.08 -28.02
N HIS A 9 -3.83 -44.12 -27.63
CA HIS A 9 -4.65 -43.11 -26.96
C HIS A 9 -3.98 -42.52 -25.70
N ALA A 10 -4.00 -41.19 -25.56
CA ALA A 10 -4.13 -40.44 -24.30
C ALA A 10 -4.42 -38.96 -24.66
N LYS A 11 -5.67 -38.50 -24.60
CA LYS A 11 -6.29 -37.80 -23.46
C LYS A 11 -5.45 -36.62 -22.94
N GLY A 12 -5.97 -35.41 -23.16
CA GLY A 12 -5.79 -34.32 -22.21
C GLY A 12 -5.12 -33.07 -22.74
N SER A 13 -5.91 -32.00 -22.71
CA SER A 13 -5.52 -30.73 -22.11
C SER A 13 -4.67 -29.78 -22.96
N HIS A 14 -5.35 -28.72 -23.37
CA HIS A 14 -4.79 -27.38 -23.59
C HIS A 14 -3.58 -27.08 -22.68
N PRO A 15 -2.49 -26.55 -23.23
CA PRO A 15 -1.79 -25.44 -22.62
C PRO A 15 -2.32 -24.18 -23.29
N ALA A 16 -3.29 -23.52 -22.66
CA ALA A 16 -3.02 -22.36 -21.80
C ALA A 16 -2.30 -21.27 -22.61
N LYS A 17 -3.11 -20.27 -23.01
CA LYS A 17 -2.69 -18.95 -23.49
C LYS A 17 -1.29 -18.63 -22.99
N GLY A 18 -0.34 -18.51 -23.92
CA GLY A 18 0.86 -17.74 -23.68
C GLY A 18 0.42 -16.38 -23.15
N LEU A 19 0.59 -16.17 -21.86
CA LEU A 19 0.40 -14.88 -21.23
C LEU A 19 1.53 -14.03 -21.81
N GLN A 20 1.17 -13.26 -22.83
CA GLN A 20 1.99 -12.18 -23.34
C GLN A 20 2.48 -11.36 -22.13
N PRO A 21 3.77 -10.96 -22.08
CA PRO A 21 4.21 -10.03 -21.04
C PRO A 21 3.34 -8.79 -21.17
N ALA A 22 2.53 -8.53 -20.15
CA ALA A 22 1.64 -7.38 -20.14
C ALA A 22 2.50 -6.12 -20.38
N LYS A 23 2.15 -5.38 -21.44
CA LYS A 23 2.61 -4.02 -21.75
C LYS A 23 2.86 -3.27 -20.44
N GLY A 24 4.07 -2.74 -20.30
CA GLY A 24 4.62 -2.15 -19.06
C GLY A 24 3.57 -1.43 -18.21
N LYS A 25 3.21 -2.05 -17.09
CA LYS A 25 2.42 -1.40 -16.04
C LYS A 25 3.28 -0.24 -15.54
N VAL A 26 2.86 0.99 -15.80
CA VAL A 26 3.52 2.17 -15.21
C VAL A 26 3.41 1.98 -13.70
N PRO A 27 4.52 1.95 -12.96
CA PRO A 27 4.48 1.74 -11.52
C PRO A 27 3.67 2.87 -10.89
N CYS A 28 2.75 2.52 -9.99
CA CYS A 28 1.92 3.50 -9.30
C CYS A 28 2.75 4.17 -8.20
N ASN A 29 2.88 5.49 -8.26
CA ASN A 29 3.67 6.28 -7.31
C ASN A 29 3.09 6.31 -5.89
N LEU A 30 1.79 6.02 -5.73
CA LEU A 30 1.15 5.96 -4.42
C LEU A 30 -0.07 5.04 -4.45
N TRP A 31 -0.23 4.31 -3.37
CA TRP A 31 -1.39 3.52 -2.98
C TRP A 31 -1.79 3.93 -1.57
N ILE A 32 -3.10 4.07 -1.34
CA ILE A 32 -3.64 4.41 -0.03
C ILE A 32 -4.80 3.51 0.36
N GLY A 33 -5.02 3.30 1.65
CA GLY A 33 -6.22 2.62 2.14
C GLY A 33 -6.28 2.55 3.67
N GLY A 34 -7.46 2.27 4.22
CA GLY A 34 -7.64 2.06 5.66
C GLY A 34 -7.14 0.70 6.17
N HIS A 35 -6.70 -0.19 5.27
CA HIS A 35 -6.18 -1.52 5.59
C HIS A 35 -5.05 -1.90 4.61
N PRO A 36 -4.00 -2.62 5.04
CA PRO A 36 -2.87 -2.99 4.19
C PRO A 36 -3.27 -3.87 2.99
N ASP A 37 -4.34 -4.64 3.11
CA ASP A 37 -4.87 -5.49 2.03
C ASP A 37 -5.87 -4.78 1.09
N ARG A 38 -6.32 -3.57 1.44
CA ARG A 38 -7.35 -2.82 0.70
C ARG A 38 -6.82 -1.49 0.20
N LEU A 39 -5.62 -1.52 -0.36
CA LEU A 39 -5.00 -0.33 -0.94
C LEU A 39 -5.56 -0.05 -2.34
N ARG A 40 -5.78 1.23 -2.63
CA ARG A 40 -6.26 1.74 -3.92
C ARG A 40 -5.17 2.62 -4.53
N PRO A 41 -4.93 2.50 -5.85
CA PRO A 41 -3.90 3.31 -6.50
C PRO A 41 -4.37 4.75 -6.57
N VAL A 42 -3.46 5.67 -6.31
CA VAL A 42 -3.68 7.11 -6.48
C VAL A 42 -3.11 7.51 -7.84
N ASP A 43 -3.95 8.11 -8.67
CA ASP A 43 -3.52 8.69 -9.94
C ASP A 43 -2.86 10.05 -9.70
N ASP A 44 -1.63 10.02 -9.20
CA ASP A 44 -0.80 11.21 -9.03
C ASP A 44 0.65 10.98 -9.53
N PRO A 45 0.82 10.84 -10.86
CA PRO A 45 2.12 10.51 -11.45
C PRO A 45 3.20 11.58 -11.24
N ARG A 46 2.84 12.78 -10.76
CA ARG A 46 3.77 13.91 -10.53
C ARG A 46 3.78 14.43 -9.08
N GLY A 47 3.02 13.82 -8.17
CA GLY A 47 2.89 14.34 -6.81
C GLY A 47 2.27 15.75 -6.76
N ALA A 48 1.39 16.06 -7.70
CA ALA A 48 0.80 17.38 -7.94
C ALA A 48 -0.38 17.71 -7.01
N GLY A 49 -0.67 16.83 -6.03
CA GLY A 49 -1.74 17.02 -5.04
C GLY A 49 -2.85 15.99 -5.13
N GLY A 50 -2.77 15.02 -6.06
CA GLY A 50 -3.74 13.92 -6.14
C GLY A 50 -3.75 13.06 -4.88
N TYR A 51 -2.61 12.95 -4.19
CA TYR A 51 -2.52 12.28 -2.89
C TYR A 51 -3.41 12.93 -1.82
N GLN A 52 -3.54 14.27 -1.79
CA GLN A 52 -4.38 14.96 -0.80
C GLN A 52 -5.85 14.64 -1.04
N LEU A 53 -6.31 14.77 -2.29
CA LEU A 53 -7.69 14.47 -2.67
C LEU A 53 -8.05 13.01 -2.38
N ALA A 54 -7.11 12.08 -2.60
CA ALA A 54 -7.33 10.68 -2.34
C ALA A 54 -7.42 10.38 -0.83
N ILE A 55 -6.55 11.01 -0.02
CA ILE A 55 -6.61 10.92 1.45
C ILE A 55 -7.92 11.51 1.98
N ASP A 56 -8.32 12.70 1.51
CA ASP A 56 -9.57 13.36 1.92
C ASP A 56 -10.79 12.52 1.57
N ALA A 57 -10.81 11.92 0.38
CA ALA A 57 -11.87 11.03 -0.05
C ALA A 57 -11.94 9.78 0.84
N LEU A 58 -10.78 9.18 1.16
CA LEU A 58 -10.70 8.02 2.04
C LEU A 58 -11.21 8.34 3.46
N ILE A 59 -10.80 9.48 4.03
CA ILE A 59 -11.24 9.94 5.35
C ILE A 59 -12.76 10.17 5.35
N ARG A 60 -13.29 10.84 4.34
CA ARG A 60 -14.72 11.14 4.26
C ARG A 60 -15.56 9.88 4.07
N ASP A 61 -15.12 8.96 3.23
CA ASP A 61 -15.95 7.85 2.77
C ASP A 61 -15.83 6.63 3.72
N GLU A 62 -14.66 6.42 4.33
CA GLU A 62 -14.40 5.25 5.20
C GLU A 62 -14.13 5.61 6.67
N ALA A 63 -13.78 6.87 6.97
CA ALA A 63 -13.38 7.35 8.28
C ALA A 63 -12.39 6.42 9.03
N PRO A 64 -11.28 6.00 8.38
CA PRO A 64 -10.34 5.08 9.01
C PRO A 64 -9.49 5.80 10.05
N ASP A 65 -9.17 5.12 11.14
CA ASP A 65 -8.24 5.65 12.16
C ASP A 65 -6.78 5.58 11.73
N VAL A 66 -6.47 4.62 10.84
CA VAL A 66 -5.14 4.39 10.28
C VAL A 66 -5.22 4.45 8.76
N ILE A 67 -4.28 5.16 8.15
CA ILE A 67 -4.15 5.26 6.70
C ILE A 67 -2.81 4.68 6.30
N TYR A 68 -2.85 3.60 5.53
CA TYR A 68 -1.68 2.92 4.98
C TYR A 68 -1.27 3.59 3.67
N LEU A 69 0.01 3.92 3.53
CA LEU A 69 0.60 4.49 2.32
C LEU A 69 1.70 3.58 1.79
N ARG A 70 1.68 3.33 0.48
CA ARG A 70 2.70 2.53 -0.21
C ARG A 70 2.99 3.05 -1.61
N SER A 71 4.24 3.06 -2.03
CA SER A 71 4.68 3.30 -3.40
C SER A 71 5.15 2.00 -4.06
N GLU A 72 4.87 1.81 -5.36
CA GLU A 72 5.52 0.78 -6.17
C GLU A 72 6.87 1.23 -6.74
N THR A 73 7.24 2.51 -6.56
CA THR A 73 8.51 3.09 -7.01
C THR A 73 9.52 3.18 -5.87
N GLU A 74 10.80 3.28 -6.21
CA GLU A 74 11.87 3.58 -5.24
C GLU A 74 11.79 5.02 -4.71
N ASP A 75 11.08 5.90 -5.41
CA ASP A 75 10.83 7.27 -4.96
C ASP A 75 9.70 7.31 -3.92
N LEU A 76 10.10 7.41 -2.64
CA LEU A 76 9.17 7.54 -1.52
C LEU A 76 8.77 8.99 -1.22
N SER A 77 9.12 9.95 -2.08
CA SER A 77 8.78 11.38 -1.87
C SER A 77 7.28 11.61 -1.74
N VAL A 78 6.46 10.90 -2.51
CA VAL A 78 4.99 11.02 -2.43
C VAL A 78 4.45 10.40 -1.14
N VAL A 79 5.03 9.29 -0.67
CA VAL A 79 4.69 8.69 0.64
C VAL A 79 4.99 9.68 1.77
N ARG A 80 6.19 10.29 1.77
CA ARG A 80 6.56 11.32 2.76
C ARG A 80 5.60 12.50 2.75
N ARG A 81 5.26 13.04 1.57
CA ARG A 81 4.27 14.13 1.43
C ARG A 81 2.89 13.74 1.95
N GLY A 82 2.47 12.49 1.72
CA GLY A 82 1.24 11.96 2.28
C GLY A 82 1.25 11.92 3.80
N LEU A 83 2.34 11.44 4.41
CA LEU A 83 2.52 11.45 5.87
C LEU A 83 2.56 12.87 6.44
N GLU A 84 3.27 13.79 5.79
CA GLU A 84 3.30 15.21 6.17
C GLU A 84 1.90 15.83 6.12
N TYR A 85 1.11 15.46 5.13
CA TYR A 85 -0.27 15.93 5.01
C TYR A 85 -1.15 15.39 6.13
N LEU A 86 -1.07 14.09 6.44
CA LEU A 86 -1.78 13.46 7.57
C LEU A 86 -1.39 14.11 8.91
N SER A 87 -0.09 14.38 9.10
CA SER A 87 0.42 15.09 10.28
C SER A 87 -0.20 16.49 10.43
N ARG A 88 -0.48 17.19 9.32
CA ARG A 88 -1.09 18.54 9.34
C ARG A 88 -2.58 18.53 9.63
N ILE A 89 -3.34 17.61 9.03
CA ILE A 89 -4.79 17.55 9.23
C ILE A 89 -5.16 16.97 10.59
N GLY A 90 -4.32 16.06 11.11
CA GLY A 90 -4.53 15.38 12.38
C GLY A 90 -5.72 14.41 12.36
N GLY A 91 -5.79 13.53 13.37
CA GLY A 91 -6.90 12.60 13.58
C GLY A 91 -6.73 11.21 12.96
N GLN A 92 -5.85 11.03 11.98
CA GLN A 92 -5.50 9.71 11.44
C GLN A 92 -4.01 9.42 11.59
N VAL A 93 -3.68 8.15 11.84
CA VAL A 93 -2.30 7.67 11.92
C VAL A 93 -1.85 7.21 10.54
N GLY A 94 -0.82 7.86 10.00
CA GLY A 94 -0.21 7.44 8.72
C GLY A 94 0.80 6.31 8.93
N VAL A 95 0.64 5.20 8.21
CA VAL A 95 1.49 4.01 8.33
C VAL A 95 2.10 3.63 6.99
N THR A 96 3.38 3.27 6.99
CA THR A 96 4.06 2.72 5.82
C THR A 96 5.18 1.78 6.24
N ASP A 97 5.31 0.62 5.59
CA ASP A 97 6.41 -0.33 5.83
C ASP A 97 7.70 0.06 5.08
N GLN A 98 7.66 1.11 4.26
CA GLN A 98 8.76 1.51 3.38
C GLN A 98 9.69 2.56 4.01
N LEU A 99 9.25 3.20 5.09
CA LEU A 99 10.04 4.15 5.87
C LEU A 99 10.19 3.62 7.29
N PRO A 100 11.33 3.86 7.94
CA PRO A 100 11.51 3.46 9.33
C PRO A 100 10.60 4.27 10.25
N ASP A 101 10.12 3.66 11.32
CA ASP A 101 9.27 4.31 12.34
C ASP A 101 9.89 5.59 12.90
N THR A 102 11.23 5.67 12.97
CA THR A 102 11.95 6.88 13.40
C THR A 102 11.71 8.07 12.48
N GLU A 103 11.66 7.84 11.17
CA GLU A 103 11.42 8.87 10.17
C GLU A 103 9.93 9.27 10.17
N VAL A 104 9.03 8.28 10.25
CA VAL A 104 7.59 8.56 10.31
C VAL A 104 7.23 9.32 11.60
N ALA A 105 7.73 8.90 12.75
CA ALA A 105 7.53 9.59 14.02
C ALA A 105 8.04 11.04 13.99
N ALA A 106 9.19 11.28 13.34
CA ALA A 106 9.72 12.64 13.14
C ALA A 106 8.79 13.52 12.28
N ILE A 107 8.15 12.97 11.23
CA ILE A 107 7.16 13.67 10.40
C ILE A 107 5.93 14.08 11.23
N PHE A 108 5.51 13.21 12.15
CA PHE A 108 4.41 13.50 13.09
C PHE A 108 4.84 14.35 14.30
N GLY A 109 6.14 14.64 14.47
CA GLY A 109 6.66 15.41 15.59
C GLY A 109 6.52 14.71 16.95
N VAL A 110 6.47 13.37 16.96
CA VAL A 110 6.32 12.55 18.17
C VAL A 110 7.53 11.63 18.36
N ASP A 111 7.69 11.07 19.56
CA ASP A 111 8.67 10.01 19.75
C ASP A 111 8.20 8.67 19.15
N VAL A 112 9.15 7.79 18.85
CA VAL A 112 8.89 6.48 18.21
C VAL A 112 7.91 5.62 19.01
N ARG A 113 7.99 5.65 20.34
CA ARG A 113 7.12 4.83 21.19
C ARG A 113 5.68 5.32 21.13
N SER A 114 5.48 6.64 21.14
CA SER A 114 4.18 7.26 20.95
C SER A 114 3.60 6.93 19.58
N TYR A 115 4.40 7.00 18.51
CA TYR A 115 3.98 6.58 17.18
C TYR A 115 3.55 5.10 17.16
N GLN A 116 4.39 4.18 17.64
CA GLN A 116 4.08 2.75 17.67
C GLN A 116 2.81 2.43 18.48
N SER A 117 2.63 3.12 19.61
CA SER A 117 1.41 3.02 20.42
C SER A 117 0.17 3.45 19.63
N ALA A 118 0.25 4.55 18.88
CA ALA A 118 -0.84 5.03 18.04
C ALA A 118 -1.13 4.08 16.86
N VAL A 119 -0.11 3.44 16.27
CA VAL A 119 -0.34 2.44 15.21
C VAL A 119 -1.08 1.21 15.73
N VAL A 120 -0.74 0.73 16.93
CA VAL A 120 -1.40 -0.42 17.56
C VAL A 120 -2.78 -0.06 18.08
N ASN A 121 -2.94 1.17 18.58
CA ASN A 121 -4.17 1.66 19.18
C ASN A 121 -4.45 3.11 18.78
N PRO A 122 -4.97 3.31 17.56
CA PRO A 122 -5.15 4.64 16.98
C PRO A 122 -6.27 5.44 17.66
N GLN A 123 -7.17 4.76 18.37
CA GLN A 123 -8.24 5.36 19.19
C GLN A 123 -7.73 5.91 20.54
N GLY A 124 -6.43 5.80 20.83
CA GLY A 124 -5.82 6.48 21.98
C GLY A 124 -6.05 5.81 23.34
N ASN A 125 -6.33 4.50 23.38
CA ASN A 125 -6.30 3.75 24.65
C ASN A 125 -4.84 3.38 25.02
N ALA A 126 -3.96 4.37 25.13
CA ALA A 126 -2.55 4.17 25.48
C ALA A 126 -2.35 3.63 26.93
N GLY A 127 -3.42 3.45 27.70
CA GLY A 127 -3.40 3.12 29.13
C GLY A 127 -3.27 1.64 29.51
N VAL A 128 -3.09 0.69 28.58
CA VAL A 128 -3.09 -0.76 28.91
C VAL A 128 -1.69 -1.38 28.95
N TYR A 129 -0.63 -0.64 28.61
CA TYR A 129 0.76 -1.15 28.63
C TYR A 129 1.59 -0.66 29.83
N ALA A 130 0.95 -0.52 30.99
CA ALA A 130 1.62 -0.47 32.29
C ALA A 130 1.26 -1.76 33.05
N GLY A 131 1.99 -2.83 32.76
CA GLY A 131 2.02 -4.07 33.52
C GLY A 131 3.48 -4.42 33.82
#